data_AF-A0A3D4A802-F1
#
_entry.id   AF-A0A3D4A802-F1
#
_cell.length_a   1.000
_cell.length_b   1.000
_cell.length_c   1.000
_cell.angle_alpha   90.00
_cell.angle_beta   90.00
_cell.angle_gamma   90.00
#
_symmetry.space_group_name_H-M   'P 1'
#
loop_
_entity.id
_entity.type
_entity.pdbx_description
1 polymer ?
#
loop_
_entity_poly.entity_id
_entity_poly.type
_entity_poly.pdbx_seq_one_letter_code
_entity_poly.pdbx_strand_id
1 'polypeptide(L)'
;MIAQKSRTPLTIGWQAVKANVLPGFLLQATMLSILLAYYFSPRSAALLNRLADYKSNHEVVFVIIASVCAGALLPELFVVCFFQRGRVRAQNFRDLLFTAPFWALDGVLVDLMYRTLAIWFGTKVSLPVVVAKICVDQFGYNPFFAAPYGIWGYA
;
A
#
# COMPACT_ATOMS: atom_id res chain seq x y z
N MET A 1 -39.17 -14.99 -13.94
CA MET A 1 -38.07 -14.01 -14.09
C MET A 1 -37.86 -13.32 -12.75
N ILE A 2 -36.82 -13.69 -12.01
CA ILE A 2 -36.46 -12.97 -10.78
C ILE A 2 -35.75 -11.69 -11.23
N ALA A 3 -36.32 -10.53 -10.89
CA ALA A 3 -35.71 -9.25 -11.18
C ALA A 3 -34.30 -9.19 -10.56
N GLN A 4 -33.26 -9.12 -11.39
CA GLN A 4 -31.92 -8.76 -10.94
C GLN A 4 -32.01 -7.38 -10.31
N LYS A 5 -32.01 -7.33 -8.97
CA LYS A 5 -31.95 -6.08 -8.22
C LYS A 5 -30.66 -5.37 -8.63
N SER A 6 -30.77 -4.26 -9.37
CA SER A 6 -29.59 -3.53 -9.81
C SER A 6 -28.81 -3.10 -8.56
N ARG A 7 -27.56 -3.55 -8.47
CA ARG A 7 -26.70 -3.18 -7.35
C ARG A 7 -26.28 -1.73 -7.55
N THR A 8 -26.73 -0.83 -6.69
CA THR A 8 -26.28 0.55 -6.74
C THR A 8 -24.80 0.62 -6.34
N PRO A 9 -24.00 1.57 -6.86
CA PRO A 9 -22.59 1.72 -6.49
C PRO A 9 -22.35 1.77 -4.97
N LEU A 10 -23.27 2.40 -4.23
CA LEU A 10 -23.24 2.46 -2.77
C LEU A 10 -23.36 1.08 -2.11
N THR A 11 -24.22 0.20 -2.63
CA THR A 11 -24.37 -1.16 -2.10
C THR A 11 -23.13 -2.02 -2.35
N ILE A 12 -22.44 -1.81 -3.48
CA ILE A 12 -21.18 -2.49 -3.80
C ILE A 12 -20.08 -1.99 -2.87
N GLY A 13 -19.94 -0.67 -2.71
CA GLY A 13 -18.98 -0.07 -1.79
C GLY A 13 -19.18 -0.55 -0.34
N TRP A 14 -20.43 -0.63 0.12
CA TRP A 14 -20.74 -1.13 1.46
C TRP A 14 -20.36 -2.61 1.66
N GLN A 15 -20.57 -3.45 0.64
CA GLN A 15 -20.14 -4.85 0.70
C GLN A 15 -18.61 -4.96 0.71
N ALA A 16 -17.91 -4.14 -0.08
CA ALA A 16 -16.46 -4.09 -0.10
C ALA A 16 -15.90 -3.66 1.26
N VAL A 17 -16.49 -2.66 1.92
CA VAL A 17 -16.12 -2.27 3.29
C VAL A 17 -16.23 -3.46 4.21
N LYS A 18 -17.39 -4.13 4.28
CA LYS A 18 -17.60 -5.30 5.16
C LYS A 18 -16.60 -6.42 4.94
N ALA A 19 -16.27 -6.70 3.67
CA ALA A 19 -15.30 -7.74 3.32
C ALA A 19 -13.87 -7.39 3.78
N ASN A 20 -13.55 -6.10 3.87
CA ASN A 20 -12.21 -5.61 4.18
C ASN A 20 -12.05 -5.06 5.60
N VAL A 21 -13.11 -5.05 6.43
CA VAL A 21 -13.02 -4.55 7.83
C VAL A 21 -11.94 -5.29 8.61
N LEU A 22 -11.96 -6.62 8.63
CA LEU A 22 -11.01 -7.41 9.41
C LEU A 22 -9.56 -7.26 8.90
N PRO A 23 -9.26 -7.43 7.59
CA PRO A 23 -7.94 -7.14 7.05
C PRO A 23 -7.48 -5.70 7.34
N GLY A 24 -8.38 -4.72 7.21
CA GLY A 24 -8.09 -3.31 7.49
C GLY A 24 -7.70 -3.07 8.96
N PHE A 25 -8.43 -3.66 9.91
CA PHE A 25 -8.07 -3.55 11.33
C PHE A 25 -6.73 -4.21 11.66
N LEU A 26 -6.43 -5.37 11.07
CA LEU A 26 -5.13 -6.03 11.25
C LEU A 26 -3.97 -5.17 10.72
N LEU A 27 -4.16 -4.56 9.55
CA LEU A 27 -3.19 -3.63 8.98
C LEU A 27 -2.99 -2.42 9.90
N GLN A 28 -4.08 -1.79 10.35
CA GLN A 28 -4.03 -0.63 11.23
C GLN A 28 -3.35 -0.95 12.58
N ALA A 29 -3.66 -2.10 13.17
CA ALA A 29 -3.04 -2.57 14.41
C ALA A 29 -1.52 -2.78 14.23
N THR A 30 -1.11 -3.31 13.07
CA THR A 30 0.31 -3.50 12.73
C THR A 30 1.02 -2.15 12.60
N MET A 31 0.43 -1.20 11.88
CA MET A 31 0.98 0.17 11.73
C MET A 31 1.11 0.87 13.08
N LEU A 32 0.08 0.79 13.94
CA LEU A 32 0.11 1.36 15.28
C LEU A 32 1.20 0.69 16.13
N SER A 33 1.35 -0.63 16.04
CA SER A 33 2.39 -1.36 16.78
C SER A 33 3.80 -0.92 16.37
N ILE A 34 4.05 -0.69 15.08
CA ILE A 34 5.33 -0.15 14.59
C ILE A 34 5.57 1.27 15.13
N LEU A 35 4.54 2.13 15.12
CA LEU A 35 4.62 3.48 15.65
C LEU A 35 4.94 3.49 17.15
N LEU A 36 4.23 2.68 17.94
CA LEU A 36 4.50 2.54 19.37
C LEU A 36 5.90 1.99 19.61
N ALA A 37 6.33 0.98 18.84
CA ALA A 37 7.69 0.45 18.94
C ALA A 37 8.73 1.54 18.67
N TYR A 38 8.53 2.42 17.69
CA TYR A 38 9.43 3.54 17.41
C TYR A 38 9.58 4.48 18.61
N TYR A 39 8.49 4.83 19.30
CA TYR A 39 8.56 5.77 20.43
C TYR A 39 8.98 5.12 21.76
N PHE A 40 8.66 3.86 21.99
CA PHE A 40 8.89 3.19 23.28
C PHE A 40 10.11 2.26 23.31
N SER A 41 10.71 1.93 22.17
CA SER A 41 11.90 1.07 22.09
C SER A 41 13.04 1.77 21.35
N PRO A 42 14.15 2.12 22.05
CA PRO A 42 15.32 2.72 21.43
C PRO A 42 15.93 1.86 20.30
N ARG A 43 15.85 0.53 20.43
CA ARG A 43 16.32 -0.41 19.40
C ARG A 43 15.48 -0.32 18.14
N SER A 44 14.16 -0.24 18.29
CA SER A 44 13.23 -0.12 17.17
C SER A 44 13.38 1.24 16.48
N ALA A 45 13.53 2.32 17.26
CA ALA A 45 13.83 3.65 16.73
C ALA A 45 15.13 3.66 15.91
N ALA A 46 16.21 3.10 16.46
CA ALA A 46 17.49 3.01 15.77
C ALA A 46 17.42 2.22 14.47
N LEU A 47 16.68 1.10 14.45
CA LEU A 47 16.48 0.30 13.25
C LEU A 47 15.70 1.07 12.17
N LEU A 48 14.60 1.70 12.55
CA LEU A 48 13.75 2.46 11.63
C LEU A 48 14.45 3.71 11.10
N ASN A 49 15.25 4.39 11.92
CA ASN A 49 16.07 5.52 11.48
C ASN A 49 17.16 5.08 10.50
N ARG A 50 17.85 3.96 10.75
CA ARG A 50 18.81 3.39 9.77
C ARG A 50 18.13 3.06 8.44
N LEU A 51 16.91 2.54 8.48
CA LEU A 51 16.14 2.27 7.27
C LEU A 51 15.75 3.56 6.54
N ALA A 52 15.36 4.60 7.29
CA ALA A 52 15.08 5.92 6.74
C ALA A 52 16.32 6.55 6.09
N ASP A 53 17.48 6.46 6.73
CA ASP A 53 18.75 6.93 6.18
C ASP A 53 19.13 6.16 4.91
N TYR A 54 18.95 4.83 4.92
CA TYR A 54 19.19 4.00 3.75
C TYR A 54 18.28 4.38 2.58
N LYS A 55 16.99 4.60 2.84
CA LYS A 55 16.05 5.14 1.85
C LYS A 55 16.52 6.50 1.33
N SER A 56 16.96 7.40 2.21
CA SER A 56 17.46 8.72 1.79
C SER A 56 18.66 8.65 0.85
N ASN A 57 19.53 7.64 1.02
CA ASN A 57 20.73 7.49 0.20
C ASN A 57 20.48 6.80 -1.16
N HIS A 58 19.43 5.98 -1.27
CA HIS A 58 19.12 5.19 -2.48
C HIS A 58 17.83 5.63 -3.18
N GLU A 59 17.13 6.60 -2.59
CA GLU A 59 15.88 7.23 -3.04
C GLU A 59 14.94 6.29 -3.80
N VAL A 60 14.91 6.43 -5.13
CA VAL A 60 13.99 5.75 -6.04
C VAL A 60 14.24 4.24 -6.09
N VAL A 61 15.49 3.79 -6.01
CA VAL A 61 15.82 2.35 -6.05
C VAL A 61 15.24 1.64 -4.85
N PHE A 62 15.37 2.24 -3.67
CA PHE A 62 14.76 1.69 -2.45
C PHE A 62 13.24 1.59 -2.59
N VAL A 63 12.59 2.64 -3.10
CA VAL A 63 11.14 2.69 -3.30
C VAL A 63 10.70 1.58 -4.26
N ILE A 64 11.37 1.43 -5.42
CA ILE A 64 11.05 0.38 -6.39
C ILE A 64 11.14 -1.00 -5.75
N ILE A 65 12.25 -1.31 -5.08
CA ILE A 65 12.46 -2.63 -4.47
C ILE A 65 11.42 -2.88 -3.38
N ALA A 66 11.20 -1.91 -2.49
CA ALA A 66 10.24 -2.03 -1.40
C ALA A 66 8.82 -2.25 -1.93
N SER A 67 8.41 -1.51 -2.96
CA SER A 67 7.08 -1.62 -3.56
C SER A 67 6.89 -2.92 -4.33
N VAL A 68 7.91 -3.40 -5.07
CA VAL A 68 7.85 -4.74 -5.71
C VAL A 68 7.77 -5.84 -4.66
N CYS A 69 8.56 -5.75 -3.59
CA CYS A 69 8.53 -6.73 -2.51
C CYS A 69 7.16 -6.78 -1.83
N ALA A 70 6.57 -5.62 -1.51
CA ALA A 70 5.30 -5.54 -0.80
C ALA A 70 4.08 -5.82 -1.70
N GLY A 71 4.08 -5.32 -2.93
CA GLY A 71 2.95 -5.34 -3.85
C GLY A 71 2.90 -6.57 -4.77
N ALA A 72 4.05 -7.10 -5.18
CA ALA A 72 4.10 -8.24 -6.10
C ALA A 72 4.60 -9.52 -5.40
N LEU A 73 5.77 -9.47 -4.76
CA LEU A 73 6.40 -10.68 -4.22
C LEU A 73 5.66 -11.24 -3.01
N LEU A 74 5.32 -10.40 -2.02
CA LEU A 74 4.68 -10.85 -0.79
C LEU A 74 3.30 -11.49 -1.05
N PRO A 75 2.40 -10.91 -1.88
CA PRO A 75 1.14 -11.57 -2.24
C PRO A 75 1.34 -12.88 -2.99
N GLU A 76 2.31 -12.95 -3.91
CA GLU A 76 2.60 -14.17 -4.66
C GLU A 76 3.09 -15.30 -3.73
N LEU A 77 4.00 -14.97 -2.80
CA LEU A 77 4.46 -15.89 -1.77
C LEU A 77 3.30 -16.34 -0.86
N PHE A 78 2.38 -15.43 -0.53
CA PHE A 78 1.18 -15.76 0.23
C PHE A 78 0.32 -16.80 -0.52
N VAL A 79 0.09 -16.60 -1.81
CA VAL A 79 -0.65 -17.56 -2.66
C VAL A 79 0.05 -18.92 -2.68
N VAL A 80 1.37 -18.94 -2.91
CA VAL A 80 2.16 -20.17 -2.96
C VAL A 80 2.08 -20.94 -1.63
N CYS A 81 2.31 -20.25 -0.51
CA CYS A 81 2.35 -20.85 0.81
C CYS A 81 0.98 -21.39 1.26
N PHE A 82 -0.07 -20.57 1.14
CA PHE A 82 -1.37 -20.90 1.74
C PHE A 82 -2.33 -21.63 0.78
N PHE A 83 -2.23 -21.39 -0.54
CA PHE A 83 -3.18 -21.95 -1.51
C PHE A 83 -2.56 -22.97 -2.46
N GLN A 84 -1.23 -22.97 -2.65
CA GLN A 84 -0.54 -23.92 -3.54
C GLN A 84 0.32 -24.95 -2.78
N ARG A 85 0.21 -25.01 -1.44
CA ARG A 85 0.95 -25.95 -0.58
C ARG A 85 2.47 -25.87 -0.79
N GLY A 86 3.00 -24.67 -1.01
CA GLY A 86 4.42 -24.41 -1.24
C GLY A 86 4.93 -24.77 -2.64
N ARG A 87 4.06 -25.16 -3.58
CA ARG A 87 4.48 -25.55 -4.94
C ARG A 87 4.41 -24.38 -5.91
N VAL A 88 5.56 -23.83 -6.25
CA VAL A 88 5.70 -22.79 -7.29
C VAL A 88 5.41 -23.38 -8.67
N ARG A 89 4.63 -22.66 -9.47
CA ARG A 89 4.22 -22.98 -10.84
C ARG A 89 4.75 -21.91 -11.79
N ALA A 90 4.86 -22.25 -13.08
CA ALA A 90 5.23 -21.29 -14.12
C ALA A 90 4.29 -20.07 -14.19
N GLN A 91 3.02 -20.25 -13.83
CA GLN A 91 2.05 -19.16 -13.77
C GLN A 91 2.45 -18.08 -12.75
N ASN A 92 2.95 -18.47 -11.56
CA ASN A 92 3.38 -17.52 -10.53
C ASN A 92 4.50 -16.59 -11.04
N PHE A 93 5.41 -17.11 -11.86
CA PHE A 93 6.47 -16.30 -12.48
C PHE A 93 5.91 -15.32 -13.50
N ARG A 94 4.91 -15.73 -14.29
CA ARG A 94 4.23 -14.84 -15.26
C ARG A 94 3.47 -13.73 -14.55
N ASP A 95 2.79 -14.07 -13.45
CA ASP A 95 2.05 -13.13 -12.63
C ASP A 95 3.02 -12.13 -11.97
N LEU A 96 4.15 -12.59 -11.45
CA LEU A 96 5.20 -11.72 -10.90
C LEU A 96 5.81 -10.80 -11.95
N LEU A 97 6.10 -11.32 -13.16
CA LEU A 97 6.68 -10.53 -14.24
C LEU A 97 5.73 -9.41 -14.71
N PHE A 98 4.42 -9.64 -14.63
CA PHE A 98 3.41 -8.65 -14.93
C PHE A 98 3.21 -7.64 -13.79
N THR A 99 3.10 -8.13 -12.55
CA THR A 99 2.75 -7.29 -11.40
C THR A 99 3.93 -6.47 -10.86
N ALA A 100 5.16 -6.96 -10.95
CA ALA A 100 6.33 -6.25 -10.42
C ALA A 100 6.55 -4.88 -11.08
N PRO A 101 6.56 -4.72 -12.42
CA PRO A 101 6.69 -3.41 -13.05
C PRO A 101 5.57 -2.45 -12.66
N PHE A 102 4.35 -2.96 -12.52
CA PHE A 102 3.20 -2.16 -12.11
C PHE A 102 3.38 -1.60 -10.70
N TRP A 103 3.72 -2.46 -9.72
CA TRP A 103 3.97 -2.03 -8.35
C TRP A 103 5.23 -1.17 -8.19
N ALA A 104 6.25 -1.39 -9.02
CA ALA A 104 7.41 -0.49 -9.07
C ALA A 104 6.98 0.93 -9.46
N LEU A 105 6.18 1.06 -10.52
CA LEU A 105 5.67 2.35 -10.99
C LEU A 105 4.75 3.00 -9.96
N ASP A 106 3.77 2.25 -9.44
CA ASP A 106 2.85 2.73 -8.40
C ASP A 106 3.62 3.24 -7.17
N GLY A 107 4.63 2.48 -6.72
CA GLY A 107 5.51 2.88 -5.63
C GLY A 107 6.20 4.23 -5.85
N VAL A 108 6.74 4.44 -7.05
CA VAL A 108 7.38 5.71 -7.41
C VAL A 108 6.38 6.86 -7.44
N LEU A 109 5.17 6.64 -7.98
CA LEU A 109 4.10 7.65 -8.01
C LEU A 109 3.65 8.03 -6.60
N VAL A 110 3.50 7.06 -5.70
CA VAL A 110 3.18 7.30 -4.29
C VAL A 110 4.31 8.06 -3.59
N ASP A 111 5.58 7.69 -3.81
CA ASP A 111 6.71 8.44 -3.22
C ASP A 111 6.76 9.89 -3.72
N LEU A 112 6.54 10.11 -5.03
CA LEU A 112 6.44 11.46 -5.61
C LEU A 112 5.29 12.27 -5.02
N MET A 113 4.12 11.64 -4.82
CA MET A 113 3.00 12.26 -4.14
C MET A 113 3.41 12.69 -2.73
N TYR A 114 3.99 11.80 -1.93
CA TYR A 114 4.37 12.13 -0.56
C TYR A 114 5.47 13.19 -0.46
N ARG A 115 6.42 13.23 -1.41
CA ARG A 115 7.39 14.34 -1.55
C ARG A 115 6.70 15.67 -1.84
N THR A 116 5.73 15.67 -2.77
CA THR A 116 4.93 16.86 -3.10
C THR A 116 4.14 17.34 -1.88
N LEU A 117 3.51 16.44 -1.13
CA LEU A 117 2.81 16.77 0.10
C LEU A 117 3.76 17.28 1.21
N ALA A 118 5.01 16.81 1.23
CA ALA A 118 6.02 17.33 2.15
C ALA A 118 6.44 18.77 1.78
N ILE A 119 6.41 19.15 0.50
CA ILE A 119 6.61 20.54 0.07
C ILE A 119 5.41 21.40 0.48
N TRP A 120 4.18 20.91 0.29
CA TRP A 120 2.96 21.69 0.58
C TRP A 120 2.68 21.87 2.08
N PHE A 121 2.85 20.81 2.86
CA PHE A 121 2.46 20.80 4.28
C PHE A 121 3.65 20.71 5.24
N GLY A 122 4.86 20.47 4.73
CA GLY A 122 6.07 20.31 5.53
C GLY A 122 6.39 18.87 5.95
N THR A 123 7.54 18.72 6.60
CA THR A 123 8.10 17.43 7.07
C THR A 123 7.91 17.20 8.57
N LYS A 124 7.44 18.21 9.32
CA LYS A 124 7.26 18.10 10.77
C LYS A 124 6.15 17.10 11.11
N VAL A 125 6.40 16.25 12.10
CA VAL A 125 5.41 15.32 12.64
C VAL A 125 4.49 16.08 13.60
N SER A 126 3.48 16.76 13.05
CA SER A 126 2.42 17.42 13.81
C SER A 126 1.06 16.94 13.32
N LEU A 127 0.08 16.93 14.23
CA LEU A 127 -1.28 16.46 13.91
C LEU A 127 -1.87 17.15 12.68
N PRO A 128 -1.79 18.49 12.51
CA PRO A 128 -2.33 19.16 11.34
C PRO A 128 -1.67 18.71 10.02
N VAL A 129 -0.34 18.52 10.03
CA VAL A 129 0.41 18.09 8.84
C VAL A 129 0.03 16.66 8.45
N VAL A 130 -0.06 15.76 9.43
CA VAL A 130 -0.43 14.36 9.18
C VAL A 130 -1.87 14.25 8.67
N VAL A 131 -2.82 14.95 9.31
CA VAL A 131 -4.23 14.95 8.88
C VAL A 131 -4.39 15.52 7.47
N ALA A 132 -3.71 16.62 7.14
CA ALA A 132 -3.75 17.19 5.80
C ALA A 132 -3.25 16.20 4.73
N LYS A 133 -2.14 15.50 5.01
CA LYS A 133 -1.61 14.46 4.12
C LYS A 133 -2.59 13.30 3.92
N ILE A 134 -3.21 12.82 5.01
CA ILE A 134 -4.23 11.77 4.95
C ILE A 134 -5.42 12.22 4.11
N CYS A 135 -5.91 13.45 4.30
CA CYS A 135 -7.05 13.95 3.54
C CYS A 135 -6.76 14.00 2.03
N VAL A 136 -5.59 14.51 1.64
CA VAL A 136 -5.22 14.58 0.22
C VAL A 136 -5.00 13.19 -0.36
N ASP A 137 -4.39 12.27 0.38
CA ASP A 137 -4.20 10.88 -0.06
C ASP A 137 -5.55 10.14 -0.22
N GLN A 138 -6.37 10.11 0.82
CA GLN A 138 -7.59 9.30 0.87
C GLN A 138 -8.74 9.86 0.03
N PHE A 139 -8.86 11.19 -0.07
CA PHE A 139 -9.98 11.83 -0.79
C PHE A 139 -9.56 12.50 -2.11
N GLY A 140 -8.26 12.70 -2.33
CA GLY A 140 -7.72 13.28 -3.55
C GLY A 140 -7.04 12.21 -4.41
N TYR A 141 -5.82 11.82 -4.04
CA TYR A 141 -4.98 10.95 -4.85
C TYR A 141 -5.65 9.58 -5.11
N ASN A 142 -6.19 8.94 -4.08
CA ASN A 142 -6.70 7.57 -4.22
C ASN A 142 -7.96 7.48 -5.10
N PRO A 143 -9.04 8.27 -4.87
CA PRO A 143 -10.25 8.14 -5.68
C PRO A 143 -10.10 8.64 -7.12
N PHE A 144 -9.29 9.68 -7.34
CA PHE A 144 -9.18 10.34 -8.64
C PHE A 144 -8.01 9.86 -9.50
N PHE A 145 -7.01 9.21 -8.91
CA PHE A 145 -5.84 8.72 -9.64
C PHE A 145 -5.53 7.26 -9.34
N ALA A 146 -5.20 6.90 -8.09
CA ALA A 146 -4.66 5.58 -7.77
C ALA A 146 -5.65 4.43 -8.06
N ALA A 147 -6.92 4.56 -7.66
CA ALA A 147 -7.93 3.54 -7.89
C ALA A 147 -8.29 3.39 -9.40
N PRO A 148 -8.55 4.48 -10.16
CA PRO A 148 -8.71 4.37 -11.62
C PRO A 148 -7.50 3.76 -12.34
N TYR A 149 -6.29 4.21 -11.98
CA TYR A 149 -5.02 3.68 -12.50
C TYR A 149 -4.90 2.18 -12.22
N GLY A 150 -5.21 1.75 -10.99
CA GLY A 150 -5.24 0.35 -10.60
C GLY A 150 -6.21 -0.47 -11.45
N ILE A 151 -7.43 0.01 -11.65
CA ILE A 151 -8.42 -0.71 -12.47
C ILE A 151 -7.91 -0.83 -13.92
N TRP A 152 -7.37 0.23 -14.52
CA TRP A 152 -6.89 0.18 -15.90
C TRP A 152 -5.63 -0.67 -16.09
N GLY A 153 -4.79 -0.77 -15.05
CA GLY A 153 -3.59 -1.60 -15.08
C GLY A 153 -3.85 -3.09 -14.90
N TYR A 154 -4.93 -3.46 -14.22
CA TYR A 154 -5.29 -4.85 -13.89
C TYR A 154 -6.47 -5.42 -14.72
N ALA A 155 -7.24 -4.59 -15.42
CA ALA A 155 -8.34 -5.01 -16.30
C ALA A 155 -7.84 -5.47 -17.68
#